data_AF-A0A455H270-F1
#
_entry.id   AF-A0A455H270-F1
#
_cell.length_a   1.000
_cell.length_b   1.000
_cell.length_c   1.000
_cell.angle_alpha   90.00
_cell.angle_beta   90.00
_cell.angle_gamma   90.00
#
_symmetry.space_group_name_H-M   'P 1'
#
loop_
_entity.id
_entity.type
_entity.pdbx_description
1 polymer ?
#
loop_
_entity_poly.entity_id
_entity_poly.type
_entity_poly.pdbx_seq_one_letter_code
_entity_poly.pdbx_strand_id
1 'polypeptide(L)'
;TTTATLLAQAIVNEGLKAVASGMNPMDLKRGIDKAVINAVNELRKLSVPCSNSKAITQVGTISANADEKVGSLISEAMEKVGNDGVITVEEGTGLQNELEVVKGMQFDRGYLSPYFINKPESGIVELENPYILMVDKKISNVRELLSILESIAKSGKPLLIISEDLEGEALATLVVNSMRGIVKIAAVKAPGFGDRRKSMLQDISILTNGSVISEELAMDLEKTSIEDLGQAKRVVITKDNTTIIGGLGNKKDIRNRVNQIRKEIKESTSDYDKEKLNERLAKLSGGVAVLKVGAATEVEMKEKKARVEDALHATRAAVEEGVVPGGGVALVR
;
A
#
# COMPACT_ATOMS: atom_id res chain seq x y z
N THR A 1 13.98 -12.30 -5.06
CA THR A 1 13.73 -13.65 -4.50
C THR A 1 14.83 -14.63 -4.85
N THR A 2 15.18 -14.81 -6.13
CA THR A 2 16.19 -15.78 -6.62
C THR A 2 17.53 -15.70 -5.89
N THR A 3 18.08 -14.51 -5.70
CA THR A 3 19.36 -14.28 -5.00
C THR A 3 19.32 -14.81 -3.55
N ALA A 4 18.23 -14.55 -2.83
CA ALA A 4 18.08 -15.00 -1.45
C ALA A 4 18.03 -16.53 -1.37
N THR A 5 17.33 -17.19 -2.31
CA THR A 5 17.25 -18.65 -2.36
C THR A 5 18.61 -19.30 -2.62
N LEU A 6 19.39 -18.77 -3.57
CA LEU A 6 20.73 -19.29 -3.89
C LEU A 6 21.71 -19.09 -2.72
N LEU A 7 21.71 -17.92 -2.09
CA LEU A 7 22.55 -17.64 -0.92
C LEU A 7 22.18 -18.54 0.26
N ALA A 8 20.88 -18.72 0.53
CA ALA A 8 20.42 -19.62 1.58
C ALA A 8 20.89 -21.06 1.31
N GLN A 9 20.73 -21.55 0.08
CA GLN A 9 21.20 -22.88 -0.32
C GLN A 9 22.72 -23.02 -0.12
N ALA A 10 23.51 -22.04 -0.55
CA ALA A 10 24.97 -22.06 -0.40
C ALA A 10 25.40 -22.10 1.07
N ILE A 11 24.83 -21.23 1.91
CA ILE A 11 25.13 -21.16 3.35
C ILE A 11 24.74 -22.48 4.04
N VAL A 12 23.59 -23.05 3.70
CA VAL A 12 23.14 -24.33 4.27
C VAL A 12 24.08 -25.47 3.86
N ASN A 13 24.43 -25.58 2.58
CA ASN A 13 25.28 -26.65 2.09
C ASN A 13 26.68 -26.60 2.72
N GLU A 14 27.32 -25.43 2.75
CA GLU A 14 28.65 -25.28 3.35
C GLU A 14 28.60 -25.39 4.88
N GLY A 15 27.54 -24.89 5.51
CA GLY A 15 27.31 -25.07 6.95
C GLY A 15 27.19 -26.54 7.34
N LEU A 16 26.42 -27.35 6.58
CA LEU A 16 26.27 -28.78 6.84
C LEU A 16 27.59 -29.55 6.67
N LYS A 17 28.42 -29.19 5.69
CA LYS A 17 29.77 -29.78 5.52
C LYS A 17 30.67 -29.49 6.73
N ALA A 18 30.65 -28.26 7.23
CA ALA A 18 31.42 -27.86 8.40
C ALA A 18 30.97 -28.59 9.67
N VAL A 19 29.65 -28.75 9.86
CA VAL A 19 29.08 -29.53 10.96
C VAL A 19 29.45 -31.02 10.85
N ALA A 20 29.37 -31.61 9.66
CA ALA A 20 29.78 -33.00 9.43
C ALA A 20 31.27 -33.24 9.72
N SER A 21 32.09 -32.19 9.61
CA SER A 21 33.52 -32.21 9.98
C SER A 21 33.77 -32.05 11.49
N GLY A 22 32.73 -32.02 12.32
CA GLY A 22 32.82 -31.95 13.78
C GLY A 22 32.87 -30.54 14.37
N MET A 23 32.65 -29.49 13.57
CA MET A 23 32.61 -28.11 14.07
C MET A 23 31.32 -27.84 14.86
N ASN A 24 31.40 -26.98 15.89
CA ASN A 24 30.24 -26.61 16.71
C ASN A 24 29.23 -25.76 15.89
N PRO A 25 27.98 -26.21 15.70
CA PRO A 25 26.98 -25.49 14.92
C PRO A 25 26.66 -24.09 15.45
N MET A 26 26.70 -23.89 16.78
CA MET A 26 26.40 -22.60 17.41
C MET A 26 27.51 -21.58 17.18
N ASP A 27 28.76 -22.04 17.07
CA ASP A 27 29.90 -21.18 16.75
C ASP A 27 29.91 -20.82 15.28
N LEU A 28 29.60 -21.78 14.39
CA LEU A 28 29.41 -21.53 12.96
C LEU A 28 28.32 -20.48 12.71
N LYS A 29 27.14 -20.65 13.33
CA LYS A 29 26.05 -19.66 13.23
C LYS A 29 26.50 -18.28 13.70
N ARG A 30 27.15 -18.18 14.87
CA ARG A 30 27.66 -16.90 15.40
C ARG A 30 28.69 -16.26 14.46
N GLY A 31 29.54 -17.07 13.83
CA GLY A 31 30.51 -16.61 12.83
C GLY A 31 29.83 -16.06 11.57
N ILE A 32 28.86 -16.78 11.03
CA ILE A 32 28.06 -16.36 9.87
C ILE A 32 27.31 -15.06 10.18
N ASP A 33 26.62 -14.98 11.33
CA ASP A 33 25.85 -13.80 11.73
C ASP A 33 26.78 -12.56 11.82
N LYS A 34 27.98 -12.70 12.41
CA LYS A 34 28.97 -11.61 12.45
C LYS A 34 29.49 -11.21 11.07
N ALA A 35 29.75 -12.18 10.20
CA ALA A 35 30.19 -11.91 8.83
C ALA A 35 29.13 -11.15 8.03
N VAL A 36 27.86 -11.55 8.15
CA VAL A 36 26.72 -10.89 7.49
C VAL A 36 26.56 -9.45 8.01
N ILE A 37 26.63 -9.22 9.32
CA ILE A 37 26.55 -7.85 9.87
C ILE A 37 27.64 -6.95 9.29
N ASN A 38 28.88 -7.44 9.22
CA ASN A 38 29.97 -6.68 8.63
C ASN A 38 29.79 -6.46 7.12
N ALA A 39 29.32 -7.47 6.39
CA ALA A 39 29.02 -7.36 4.96
C ALA A 39 27.93 -6.33 4.68
N VAL A 40 26.85 -6.29 5.49
CA VAL A 40 25.79 -5.28 5.38
C VAL A 40 26.33 -3.88 5.64
N ASN A 41 27.20 -3.71 6.63
CA ASN A 41 27.83 -2.42 6.89
C ASN A 41 28.74 -1.97 5.74
N GLU A 42 29.45 -2.89 5.09
CA GLU A 42 30.29 -2.57 3.93
C GLU A 42 29.45 -2.26 2.68
N LEU A 43 28.35 -3.01 2.46
CA LEU A 43 27.37 -2.72 1.42
C LEU A 43 26.78 -1.31 1.56
N ARG A 44 26.50 -0.86 2.79
CA ARG A 44 26.05 0.52 3.04
C ARG A 44 27.08 1.57 2.64
N LYS A 45 28.39 1.29 2.78
CA LYS A 45 29.46 2.19 2.34
C LYS A 45 29.65 2.17 0.82
N LEU A 46 29.43 1.01 0.20
CA LEU A 46 29.45 0.86 -1.26
C LEU A 46 28.22 1.46 -1.93
N SER A 47 27.11 1.63 -1.20
CA SER A 47 25.86 2.18 -1.71
C SER A 47 26.03 3.64 -2.14
N VAL A 48 25.50 3.95 -3.32
CA VAL A 48 25.45 5.31 -3.86
C VAL A 48 23.99 5.76 -3.92
N PRO A 49 23.64 6.97 -3.42
CA PRO A 49 22.27 7.47 -3.47
C PRO A 49 21.71 7.52 -4.90
N CYS A 50 20.47 7.04 -5.07
CA CYS A 50 19.76 7.06 -6.34
C CYS A 50 18.92 8.33 -6.47
N SER A 51 19.57 9.47 -6.74
CA SER A 51 18.88 10.78 -6.80
C SER A 51 18.47 11.22 -8.20
N ASN A 52 19.04 10.61 -9.25
CA ASN A 52 18.83 11.04 -10.63
C ASN A 52 17.79 10.17 -11.32
N SER A 53 16.87 10.80 -12.07
CA SER A 53 15.86 10.13 -12.91
C SER A 53 16.47 9.06 -13.84
N LYS A 54 17.68 9.32 -14.37
CA LYS A 54 18.42 8.34 -15.17
C LYS A 54 18.79 7.07 -14.39
N ALA A 55 19.17 7.19 -13.13
CA ALA A 55 19.50 6.05 -12.27
C ALA A 55 18.23 5.26 -11.91
N ILE A 56 17.13 5.96 -11.59
CA ILE A 56 15.82 5.35 -11.35
C ILE A 56 15.36 4.56 -12.59
N THR A 57 15.47 5.17 -13.77
CA THR A 57 15.17 4.52 -15.05
C THR A 57 16.01 3.25 -15.24
N GLN A 58 17.32 3.30 -14.95
CA GLN A 58 18.20 2.14 -15.08
C GLN A 58 17.81 0.99 -14.15
N VAL A 59 17.50 1.28 -12.89
CA VAL A 59 17.02 0.27 -11.93
C VAL A 59 15.71 -0.33 -12.43
N GLY A 60 14.77 0.52 -12.85
CA GLY A 60 13.48 0.09 -13.39
C GLY A 60 13.64 -0.81 -14.63
N THR A 61 14.50 -0.44 -15.57
CA THR A 61 14.79 -1.21 -16.78
C THR A 61 15.39 -2.57 -16.46
N ILE A 62 16.38 -2.63 -15.56
CA ILE A 62 17.04 -3.90 -15.21
C ILE A 62 16.06 -4.83 -14.51
N SER A 63 15.29 -4.33 -13.55
CA SER A 63 14.28 -5.12 -12.84
C SER A 63 13.10 -5.50 -13.74
N ALA A 64 12.84 -4.73 -14.80
CA ALA A 64 11.85 -5.05 -15.82
C ALA A 64 12.39 -5.95 -16.95
N ASN A 65 13.43 -6.76 -16.69
CA ASN A 65 14.09 -7.64 -17.67
C ASN A 65 14.56 -6.91 -18.95
N ALA A 66 15.24 -5.77 -18.76
CA ALA A 66 15.75 -4.89 -19.81
C ALA A 66 14.67 -4.18 -20.66
N ASP A 67 13.45 -4.03 -20.13
CA ASP A 67 12.41 -3.21 -20.76
C ASP A 67 12.59 -1.72 -20.42
N GLU A 68 13.22 -0.98 -21.35
CA GLU A 68 13.44 0.47 -21.20
C GLU A 68 12.14 1.28 -21.14
N LYS A 69 11.06 0.82 -21.78
CA LYS A 69 9.79 1.54 -21.76
C LYS A 69 9.20 1.49 -20.36
N VAL A 70 9.25 0.34 -19.71
CA VAL A 70 8.82 0.19 -18.31
C VAL A 70 9.67 1.05 -17.38
N GLY A 71 11.00 1.02 -17.53
CA GLY A 71 11.89 1.86 -16.72
C GLY A 71 11.59 3.36 -16.85
N SER A 72 11.37 3.83 -18.08
CA SER A 72 11.04 5.25 -18.33
C SER A 72 9.69 5.66 -17.74
N LEU A 73 8.66 4.81 -17.87
CA LEU A 73 7.34 5.05 -17.30
C LEU A 73 7.35 5.09 -15.77
N ILE A 74 8.12 4.22 -15.12
CA ILE A 74 8.27 4.25 -13.66
C ILE A 74 8.96 5.54 -13.22
N SER A 75 10.00 5.97 -13.93
CA SER A 75 10.70 7.23 -13.64
C SER A 75 9.76 8.43 -13.79
N GLU A 76 8.98 8.48 -14.87
CA GLU A 76 7.98 9.55 -15.09
C GLU A 76 6.89 9.55 -13.99
N ALA A 77 6.46 8.36 -13.55
CA ALA A 77 5.50 8.24 -12.46
C ALA A 77 6.10 8.77 -11.14
N MET A 78 7.34 8.41 -10.81
CA MET A 78 8.03 8.92 -9.60
C MET A 78 8.22 10.43 -9.64
N GLU A 79 8.56 11.01 -10.79
CA GLU A 79 8.69 12.47 -10.93
C GLU A 79 7.37 13.21 -10.71
N LYS A 80 6.24 12.65 -11.18
CA LYS A 80 4.92 13.29 -11.06
C LYS A 80 4.36 13.24 -9.64
N VAL A 81 4.54 12.12 -8.93
CA VAL A 81 3.95 11.90 -7.60
C VAL A 81 4.93 12.27 -6.47
N GLY A 82 6.23 12.37 -6.78
CA GLY A 82 7.31 12.59 -5.83
C GLY A 82 7.78 11.30 -5.15
N ASN A 83 8.84 11.40 -4.35
CA ASN A 83 9.48 10.25 -3.69
C ASN A 83 8.53 9.53 -2.71
N ASP A 84 7.71 10.29 -1.97
CA ASP A 84 6.70 9.74 -1.05
C ASP A 84 5.39 9.35 -1.75
N GLY A 85 5.40 9.41 -3.09
CA GLY A 85 4.26 9.15 -3.93
C GLY A 85 3.87 7.67 -4.00
N VAL A 86 2.56 7.44 -4.05
CA VAL A 86 2.02 6.10 -4.22
C VAL A 86 1.88 5.80 -5.71
N ILE A 87 2.52 4.73 -6.17
CA ILE A 87 2.39 4.22 -7.54
C ILE A 87 1.72 2.85 -7.45
N THR A 88 0.72 2.63 -8.29
CA THR A 88 -0.05 1.39 -8.38
C THR A 88 -0.07 0.91 -9.81
N VAL A 89 -0.11 -0.41 -10.01
CA VAL A 89 -0.13 -1.03 -11.34
C VAL A 89 -1.52 -1.62 -11.60
N GLU A 90 -2.01 -1.43 -12.81
CA GLU A 90 -3.33 -1.86 -13.29
C GLU A 90 -3.22 -2.58 -14.63
N GLU A 91 -4.19 -3.43 -14.90
CA GLU A 91 -4.40 -4.05 -16.21
C GLU A 91 -5.02 -3.00 -17.13
N GLY A 92 -4.34 -2.69 -18.23
CA GLY A 92 -4.82 -1.74 -19.23
C GLY A 92 -5.84 -2.39 -20.17
N THR A 93 -6.78 -1.61 -20.68
CA THR A 93 -7.75 -2.09 -21.69
C THR A 93 -7.20 -2.04 -23.12
N GLY A 94 -6.06 -1.38 -23.33
CA GLY A 94 -5.44 -1.19 -24.64
C GLY A 94 -4.12 -1.93 -24.81
N LEU A 95 -3.54 -1.80 -26.01
CA LEU A 95 -2.21 -2.35 -26.34
C LEU A 95 -1.06 -1.53 -25.74
N GLN A 96 -1.31 -0.26 -25.46
CA GLN A 96 -0.28 0.68 -24.99
C GLN A 96 -0.32 0.80 -23.47
N ASN A 97 0.85 1.07 -22.89
CA ASN A 97 0.94 1.41 -21.47
C ASN A 97 0.50 2.88 -21.28
N GLU A 98 -0.25 3.15 -20.22
CA GLU A 98 -0.71 4.49 -19.88
C GLU A 98 -0.34 4.85 -18.44
N LEU A 99 0.01 6.12 -18.22
CA LEU A 99 0.27 6.68 -16.90
C LEU A 99 -0.80 7.72 -16.57
N GLU A 100 -1.65 7.42 -15.59
CA GLU A 100 -2.69 8.32 -15.10
C GLU A 100 -2.37 8.74 -13.66
N VAL A 101 -2.30 10.05 -13.40
CA VAL A 101 -2.19 10.56 -12.02
C VAL A 101 -3.59 10.89 -11.54
N VAL A 102 -4.07 10.10 -10.59
CA VAL A 102 -5.39 10.29 -9.97
C VAL A 102 -5.22 10.75 -8.54
N LYS A 103 -6.30 11.31 -7.99
CA LYS A 103 -6.35 11.58 -6.56
C LYS A 103 -6.48 10.26 -5.82
N GLY A 104 -5.70 10.11 -4.76
CA GLY A 104 -5.79 8.95 -3.90
C GLY A 104 -4.92 9.16 -2.68
N MET A 105 -4.92 8.18 -1.79
CA MET A 105 -4.10 8.18 -0.59
C MET A 105 -3.76 6.75 -0.17
N GLN A 106 -2.63 6.58 0.49
CA GLN A 106 -2.26 5.33 1.15
C GLN A 106 -2.03 5.56 2.64
N PHE A 107 -2.43 4.60 3.46
CA PHE A 107 -2.15 4.58 4.88
C PHE A 107 -1.79 3.17 5.38
N ASP A 108 -1.07 3.13 6.50
CA ASP A 108 -0.32 1.96 6.96
C ASP A 108 -1.19 1.10 7.90
N ARG A 109 -2.32 0.64 7.34
CA ARG A 109 -3.23 -0.33 7.94
C ARG A 109 -3.70 -1.32 6.87
N GLY A 110 -3.54 -2.61 7.14
CA GLY A 110 -4.03 -3.65 6.25
C GLY A 110 -5.37 -4.26 6.68
N TYR A 111 -5.74 -5.34 6.00
CA TYR A 111 -6.96 -6.08 6.26
C TYR A 111 -6.96 -6.70 7.67
N LEU A 112 -8.11 -6.66 8.33
CA LEU A 112 -8.28 -7.28 9.66
C LEU A 112 -8.24 -8.81 9.62
N SER A 113 -8.61 -9.40 8.48
CA SER A 113 -8.69 -10.84 8.29
C SER A 113 -8.16 -11.22 6.91
N PRO A 114 -7.25 -12.21 6.79
CA PRO A 114 -6.79 -12.72 5.49
C PRO A 114 -7.92 -13.31 4.65
N TYR A 115 -9.06 -13.66 5.26
CA TYR A 115 -10.22 -14.20 4.54
C TYR A 115 -10.92 -13.17 3.64
N PHE A 116 -10.52 -11.89 3.69
CA PHE A 116 -10.97 -10.88 2.72
C PHE A 116 -10.19 -10.91 1.40
N ILE A 117 -9.07 -11.63 1.33
CA ILE A 117 -8.24 -11.73 0.11
C ILE A 117 -9.07 -12.30 -1.03
N ASN A 118 -9.18 -11.54 -2.11
CA ASN A 118 -9.85 -11.96 -3.35
C ASN A 118 -8.87 -12.17 -4.52
N LYS A 119 -7.61 -11.74 -4.36
CA LYS A 119 -6.50 -12.09 -5.27
C LYS A 119 -5.46 -12.92 -4.50
N PRO A 120 -5.60 -14.25 -4.45
CA PRO A 120 -4.74 -15.12 -3.63
C PRO A 120 -3.29 -15.16 -4.13
N GLU A 121 -3.06 -14.95 -5.43
CA GLU A 121 -1.72 -14.95 -6.03
C GLU A 121 -0.82 -13.84 -5.46
N SER A 122 -1.39 -12.65 -5.25
CA SER A 122 -0.67 -11.49 -4.70
C SER A 122 -0.97 -11.25 -3.21
N GLY A 123 -1.92 -11.99 -2.63
CA GLY A 123 -2.30 -11.84 -1.22
C GLY A 123 -2.97 -10.50 -0.90
N ILE A 124 -3.65 -9.89 -1.86
CA ILE A 124 -4.28 -8.57 -1.72
C ILE A 124 -5.81 -8.66 -1.81
N VAL A 125 -6.47 -7.64 -1.26
CA VAL A 125 -7.89 -7.36 -1.49
C VAL A 125 -7.99 -6.22 -2.50
N GLU A 126 -8.72 -6.44 -3.58
CA GLU A 126 -8.98 -5.42 -4.59
C GLU A 126 -10.48 -5.20 -4.76
N LEU A 127 -10.94 -4.00 -4.47
CA LEU A 127 -12.35 -3.62 -4.59
C LEU A 127 -12.51 -2.56 -5.69
N GLU A 128 -13.33 -2.87 -6.69
CA GLU A 128 -13.68 -1.93 -7.76
C GLU A 128 -14.97 -1.18 -7.45
N ASN A 129 -14.95 0.13 -7.67
CA ASN A 129 -16.04 1.06 -7.35
C ASN A 129 -16.68 0.86 -5.96
N PRO A 130 -15.88 0.70 -4.88
CA PRO A 130 -16.43 0.43 -3.55
C PRO A 130 -17.08 1.65 -2.92
N TYR A 131 -18.07 1.38 -2.07
CA TYR A 131 -18.47 2.30 -1.01
C TYR A 131 -17.49 2.22 0.16
N ILE A 132 -17.32 3.32 0.89
CA ILE A 132 -16.37 3.46 1.99
C ILE A 132 -17.11 3.97 3.21
N LEU A 133 -17.26 3.11 4.21
CA LEU A 133 -17.83 3.40 5.52
C LEU A 133 -16.72 3.81 6.47
N MET A 134 -16.84 4.99 7.08
CA MET A 134 -15.86 5.54 8.02
C MET A 134 -16.52 5.76 9.38
N VAL A 135 -16.01 5.08 10.40
CA VAL A 135 -16.63 5.04 11.73
C VAL A 135 -15.58 5.31 12.80
N ASP A 136 -15.80 6.32 13.64
CA ASP A 136 -14.89 6.67 14.74
C ASP A 136 -15.24 5.93 16.05
N LYS A 137 -15.64 4.66 15.95
CA LYS A 137 -15.87 3.78 17.09
C LYS A 137 -15.53 2.32 16.76
N LYS A 138 -15.48 1.49 17.81
CA LYS A 138 -15.36 0.04 17.66
C LYS A 138 -16.70 -0.56 17.25
N ILE A 139 -16.66 -1.52 16.33
CA ILE A 139 -17.84 -2.25 15.86
C ILE A 139 -17.72 -3.71 16.33
N SER A 140 -18.52 -4.08 17.32
CA SER A 140 -18.57 -5.44 17.87
C SER A 140 -19.85 -6.19 17.47
N ASN A 141 -20.94 -5.47 17.21
CA ASN A 141 -22.25 -6.03 16.91
C ASN A 141 -22.61 -5.82 15.42
N VAL A 142 -22.98 -6.90 14.74
CA VAL A 142 -23.37 -6.85 13.32
C VAL A 142 -24.73 -6.18 13.11
N ARG A 143 -25.59 -6.12 14.15
CA ARG A 143 -26.93 -5.51 14.06
C ARG A 143 -26.87 -4.04 13.63
N GLU A 144 -25.86 -3.32 14.11
CA GLU A 144 -25.65 -1.91 13.77
C GLU A 144 -25.30 -1.70 12.29
N LEU A 145 -24.82 -2.74 11.61
CA LEU A 145 -24.44 -2.71 10.19
C LEU A 145 -25.55 -3.21 9.26
N LEU A 146 -26.66 -3.77 9.77
CA LEU A 146 -27.66 -4.44 8.93
C LEU A 146 -28.26 -3.52 7.86
N SER A 147 -28.62 -2.29 8.23
CA SER A 147 -29.20 -1.31 7.31
C SER A 147 -28.25 -0.98 6.14
N ILE A 148 -26.96 -0.83 6.43
CA ILE A 148 -25.91 -0.58 5.44
C ILE A 148 -25.68 -1.82 4.59
N LEU A 149 -25.58 -3.01 5.20
CA LEU A 149 -25.33 -4.26 4.48
C LEU A 149 -26.46 -4.59 3.49
N GLU A 150 -27.71 -4.37 3.86
CA GLU A 150 -28.86 -4.53 2.97
C GLU A 150 -28.80 -3.55 1.79
N SER A 151 -28.45 -2.31 2.07
CA SER A 151 -28.30 -1.24 1.09
C SER A 151 -27.18 -1.54 0.08
N ILE A 152 -26.05 -2.02 0.58
CA ILE A 152 -24.89 -2.44 -0.23
C ILE A 152 -25.23 -3.66 -1.07
N ALA A 153 -25.86 -4.68 -0.47
CA ALA A 153 -26.29 -5.88 -1.19
C ALA A 153 -27.24 -5.55 -2.35
N LYS A 154 -28.18 -4.61 -2.16
CA LYS A 154 -29.06 -4.11 -3.23
C LYS A 154 -28.30 -3.38 -4.34
N SER A 155 -27.26 -2.62 -3.98
CA SER A 155 -26.44 -1.89 -4.96
C SER A 155 -25.52 -2.79 -5.79
N GLY A 156 -25.22 -3.99 -5.29
CA GLY A 156 -24.27 -4.93 -5.91
C GLY A 156 -22.80 -4.46 -5.89
N LYS A 157 -22.51 -3.32 -5.25
CA LYS A 157 -21.15 -2.76 -5.15
C LYS A 157 -20.42 -3.29 -3.90
N PRO A 158 -19.07 -3.34 -3.91
CA PRO A 158 -18.31 -3.71 -2.72
C PRO A 158 -18.34 -2.63 -1.63
N LEU A 159 -18.03 -3.02 -0.39
CA LEU A 159 -17.92 -2.13 0.77
C LEU A 159 -16.55 -2.26 1.44
N LEU A 160 -15.90 -1.13 1.69
CA LEU A 160 -14.78 -0.98 2.59
C LEU A 160 -15.26 -0.40 3.91
N ILE A 161 -14.91 -1.04 5.03
CA ILE A 161 -15.15 -0.51 6.37
C ILE A 161 -13.83 -0.05 6.98
N ILE A 162 -13.77 1.22 7.39
CA ILE A 162 -12.66 1.82 8.13
C ILE A 162 -13.19 2.22 9.50
N SER A 163 -12.81 1.49 10.54
CA SER A 163 -13.26 1.75 11.92
C SER A 163 -12.10 1.76 12.91
N GLU A 164 -12.32 2.24 14.15
CA GLU A 164 -11.32 2.09 15.21
C GLU A 164 -10.89 0.63 15.36
N ASP A 165 -11.89 -0.24 15.46
CA ASP A 165 -11.73 -1.69 15.44
C ASP A 165 -13.00 -2.36 14.92
N LEU A 166 -12.85 -3.59 14.43
CA LEU A 166 -13.98 -4.45 14.07
C LEU A 166 -13.67 -5.86 14.58
N GLU A 167 -14.40 -6.27 15.61
CA GLU A 167 -14.07 -7.45 16.42
C GLU A 167 -15.31 -8.29 16.76
N GLY A 168 -15.09 -9.46 17.37
CA GLY A 168 -16.14 -10.33 17.88
C GLY A 168 -17.08 -10.88 16.79
N GLU A 169 -18.38 -10.84 17.08
CA GLU A 169 -19.43 -11.39 16.22
C GLU A 169 -19.52 -10.66 14.87
N ALA A 170 -19.30 -9.34 14.86
CA ALA A 170 -19.31 -8.54 13.64
C ALA A 170 -18.25 -9.03 12.64
N LEU A 171 -17.01 -9.26 13.09
CA LEU A 171 -15.93 -9.72 12.23
C LEU A 171 -16.22 -11.11 11.65
N ALA A 172 -16.62 -12.04 12.52
CA ALA A 172 -16.92 -13.42 12.12
C ALA A 172 -18.03 -13.47 11.07
N THR A 173 -19.09 -12.69 11.27
CA THR A 173 -20.24 -12.63 10.35
C THR A 173 -19.85 -12.04 9.00
N LEU A 174 -19.09 -10.94 8.99
CA LEU A 174 -18.62 -10.33 7.74
C LEU A 174 -17.68 -11.25 6.97
N VAL A 175 -16.78 -11.95 7.65
CA VAL A 175 -15.87 -12.93 7.03
C VAL A 175 -16.67 -14.07 6.37
N VAL A 176 -17.62 -14.67 7.08
CA VAL A 176 -18.45 -15.76 6.55
C VAL A 176 -19.27 -15.29 5.34
N ASN A 177 -19.85 -14.10 5.40
CA ASN A 177 -20.62 -13.55 4.28
C ASN A 177 -19.75 -13.19 3.07
N SER A 178 -18.53 -12.70 3.30
CA SER A 178 -17.54 -12.46 2.25
C SER A 178 -17.12 -13.76 1.57
N MET A 179 -16.81 -14.80 2.35
CA MET A 179 -16.42 -16.11 1.81
C MET A 179 -17.53 -16.79 1.00
N ARG A 180 -18.80 -16.57 1.38
CA ARG A 180 -19.97 -17.07 0.63
C ARG A 180 -20.27 -16.24 -0.62
N GLY A 181 -19.56 -15.14 -0.86
CA GLY A 181 -19.78 -14.25 -2.00
C GLY A 181 -21.09 -13.47 -1.94
N ILE A 182 -21.77 -13.45 -0.78
CA ILE A 182 -23.06 -12.74 -0.61
C ILE A 182 -22.83 -11.23 -0.67
N VAL A 183 -21.76 -10.76 0.00
CA VAL A 183 -21.36 -9.34 -0.03
C VAL A 183 -19.85 -9.25 -0.18
N LYS A 184 -19.38 -8.44 -1.12
CA LYS A 184 -17.95 -8.16 -1.32
C LYS A 184 -17.52 -7.10 -0.30
N ILE A 185 -16.91 -7.52 0.81
CA ILE A 185 -16.56 -6.61 1.91
C ILE A 185 -15.10 -6.78 2.31
N ALA A 186 -14.46 -5.68 2.68
CA ALA A 186 -13.20 -5.67 3.40
C ALA A 186 -13.27 -4.72 4.59
N ALA A 187 -12.53 -5.03 5.65
CA ALA A 187 -12.45 -4.18 6.83
C ALA A 187 -10.99 -3.94 7.23
N VAL A 188 -10.68 -2.70 7.59
CA VAL A 188 -9.35 -2.22 7.98
C VAL A 188 -9.48 -1.32 9.21
N LYS A 189 -8.43 -1.27 10.04
CA LYS A 189 -8.39 -0.29 11.15
C LYS A 189 -8.16 1.11 10.61
N ALA A 190 -8.72 2.09 11.29
CA ALA A 190 -8.45 3.49 11.04
C ALA A 190 -6.97 3.82 11.33
N PRO A 191 -6.35 4.72 10.55
CA PRO A 191 -4.98 5.15 10.80
C PRO A 191 -4.91 6.12 11.98
N GLY A 192 -3.78 6.11 12.70
CA GLY A 192 -3.57 6.97 13.87
C GLY A 192 -4.32 6.50 15.14
N PHE A 193 -4.36 7.38 16.14
CA PHE A 193 -5.04 7.18 17.43
C PHE A 193 -5.54 8.53 17.96
N GLY A 194 -6.57 8.51 18.83
CA GLY A 194 -7.15 9.71 19.42
C GLY A 194 -7.56 10.77 18.38
N ASP A 195 -7.24 12.03 18.64
CA ASP A 195 -7.60 13.15 17.75
C ASP A 195 -6.95 13.05 16.35
N ARG A 196 -5.79 12.38 16.26
CA ARG A 196 -5.16 12.12 14.96
C ARG A 196 -6.00 11.19 14.11
N ARG A 197 -6.64 10.18 14.71
CA ARG A 197 -7.54 9.26 13.99
C ARG A 197 -8.72 10.02 13.40
N LYS A 198 -9.39 10.85 14.20
CA LYS A 198 -10.50 11.71 13.75
C LYS A 198 -10.10 12.59 12.58
N SER A 199 -8.95 13.25 12.72
CA SER A 199 -8.36 14.09 11.69
C SER A 199 -8.09 13.33 10.39
N MET A 200 -7.50 12.13 10.45
CA MET A 200 -7.21 11.31 9.29
C MET A 200 -8.46 10.70 8.65
N LEU A 201 -9.45 10.27 9.45
CA LEU A 201 -10.76 9.84 8.94
C LEU A 201 -11.47 10.98 8.20
N GLN A 202 -11.37 12.20 8.71
CA GLN A 202 -11.92 13.38 8.03
C GLN A 202 -11.21 13.67 6.70
N ASP A 203 -9.93 13.33 6.55
CA ASP A 203 -9.25 13.49 5.27
C ASP A 203 -9.72 12.46 4.25
N ILE A 204 -9.89 11.21 4.69
CA ILE A 204 -10.44 10.14 3.86
C ILE A 204 -11.86 10.51 3.43
N SER A 205 -12.67 11.08 4.33
CA SER A 205 -14.04 11.48 4.04
C SER A 205 -14.11 12.58 2.98
N ILE A 206 -13.26 13.61 3.09
CA ILE A 206 -13.14 14.68 2.08
C ILE A 206 -12.62 14.12 0.74
N LEU A 207 -11.67 13.17 0.77
CA LEU A 207 -11.11 12.56 -0.44
C LEU A 207 -12.12 11.69 -1.19
N THR A 208 -13.00 11.03 -0.45
CA THR A 208 -13.97 10.05 -0.99
C THR A 208 -15.38 10.61 -1.13
N ASN A 209 -15.63 11.84 -0.68
CA ASN A 209 -16.95 12.47 -0.62
C ASN A 209 -17.96 11.71 0.26
N GLY A 210 -17.53 11.33 1.48
CA GLY A 210 -18.39 10.70 2.48
C GLY A 210 -18.39 11.47 3.80
N SER A 211 -19.15 10.94 4.77
CA SER A 211 -19.25 11.46 6.14
C SER A 211 -18.57 10.50 7.12
N VAL A 212 -17.93 11.05 8.15
CA VAL A 212 -17.40 10.24 9.26
C VAL A 212 -18.49 10.09 10.30
N ILE A 213 -18.89 8.86 10.58
CA ILE A 213 -19.90 8.56 11.60
C ILE A 213 -19.20 8.57 12.96
N SER A 214 -19.59 9.55 13.79
CA SER A 214 -19.04 9.74 15.13
C SER A 214 -20.18 9.94 16.13
N GLU A 215 -20.08 9.25 17.26
CA GLU A 215 -21.04 9.41 18.37
C GLU A 215 -20.99 10.83 18.96
N GLU A 216 -19.84 11.50 18.87
CA GLU A 216 -19.68 12.90 19.32
C GLU A 216 -20.50 13.89 18.49
N LEU A 217 -20.78 13.55 17.23
CA LEU A 217 -21.60 14.34 16.32
C LEU A 217 -23.06 13.87 16.29
N ALA A 218 -23.46 13.02 17.25
CA ALA A 218 -24.79 12.43 17.36
C ALA A 218 -25.24 11.68 16.09
N MET A 219 -24.30 11.06 15.37
CA MET A 219 -24.60 10.21 14.21
C MET A 219 -24.69 8.74 14.62
N ASP A 220 -25.82 8.11 14.31
CA ASP A 220 -26.06 6.69 14.58
C ASP A 220 -25.70 5.83 13.36
N LEU A 221 -24.92 4.76 13.59
CA LEU A 221 -24.55 3.80 12.54
C LEU A 221 -25.78 3.12 11.93
N GLU A 222 -26.81 2.84 12.73
CA GLU A 222 -28.06 2.21 12.28
C GLU A 222 -28.86 3.06 11.30
N LYS A 223 -28.80 4.40 11.46
CA LYS A 223 -29.54 5.38 10.63
C LYS A 223 -28.75 5.87 9.43
N THR A 224 -27.54 5.37 9.25
CA THR A 224 -26.66 5.79 8.16
C THR A 224 -27.23 5.37 6.81
N SER A 225 -27.19 6.29 5.84
CA SER A 225 -27.66 6.08 4.49
C SER A 225 -26.50 5.79 3.52
N ILE A 226 -26.81 5.36 2.30
CA ILE A 226 -25.78 5.18 1.24
C ILE A 226 -25.10 6.53 0.90
N GLU A 227 -25.80 7.65 1.07
CA GLU A 227 -25.29 8.99 0.75
C GLU A 227 -24.18 9.44 1.71
N ASP A 228 -24.15 8.88 2.93
CA ASP A 228 -23.12 9.13 3.92
C ASP A 228 -21.82 8.36 3.61
N LEU A 229 -21.88 7.35 2.74
CA LEU A 229 -20.73 6.53 2.38
C LEU A 229 -19.86 7.25 1.33
N GLY A 230 -18.55 7.23 1.57
CA GLY A 230 -17.58 7.67 0.57
C GLY A 230 -17.54 6.73 -0.63
N GLN A 231 -16.97 7.20 -1.74
CA GLN A 231 -16.76 6.38 -2.94
C GLN A 231 -15.36 6.61 -3.53
N ALA A 232 -14.82 5.56 -4.13
CA ALA A 232 -13.58 5.57 -4.89
C ALA A 232 -13.70 4.70 -6.14
N LYS A 233 -12.84 4.91 -7.14
CA LYS A 233 -12.77 4.04 -8.32
C LYS A 233 -12.24 2.66 -7.96
N ARG A 234 -11.21 2.59 -7.12
CA ARG A 234 -10.60 1.33 -6.70
C ARG A 234 -9.97 1.46 -5.32
N VAL A 235 -9.98 0.37 -4.55
CA VAL A 235 -9.24 0.25 -3.29
C VAL A 235 -8.42 -1.03 -3.31
N VAL A 236 -7.15 -0.94 -2.94
CA VAL A 236 -6.23 -2.08 -2.80
C VAL A 236 -5.76 -2.16 -1.35
N ILE A 237 -5.91 -3.33 -0.73
CA ILE A 237 -5.53 -3.58 0.67
C ILE A 237 -4.56 -4.75 0.72
N THR A 238 -3.41 -4.52 1.34
CA THR A 238 -2.42 -5.55 1.65
C THR A 238 -2.46 -5.87 3.14
N LYS A 239 -1.53 -6.73 3.59
CA LYS A 239 -1.38 -7.04 5.02
C LYS A 239 -1.08 -5.80 5.87
N ASP A 240 -0.36 -4.84 5.30
CA ASP A 240 0.19 -3.71 6.04
C ASP A 240 -0.40 -2.37 5.60
N ASN A 241 -0.89 -2.26 4.35
CA ASN A 241 -1.28 -0.98 3.75
C ASN A 241 -2.67 -1.02 3.12
N THR A 242 -3.34 0.13 3.10
CA THR A 242 -4.56 0.38 2.34
C THR A 242 -4.35 1.56 1.41
N THR A 243 -4.67 1.38 0.12
CA THR A 243 -4.55 2.39 -0.93
C THR A 243 -5.90 2.66 -1.54
N ILE A 244 -6.33 3.92 -1.50
CA ILE A 244 -7.57 4.41 -2.11
C ILE A 244 -7.20 5.15 -3.40
N ILE A 245 -7.76 4.71 -4.52
CA ILE A 245 -7.42 5.18 -5.87
C ILE A 245 -8.66 5.80 -6.50
N GLY A 246 -8.53 7.06 -6.96
CA GLY A 246 -9.59 7.78 -7.66
C GLY A 246 -10.79 8.11 -6.76
N GLY A 247 -10.56 8.74 -5.61
CA GLY A 247 -11.63 9.21 -4.73
C GLY A 247 -12.54 10.24 -5.41
N LEU A 248 -13.86 10.16 -5.15
CA LEU A 248 -14.86 11.05 -5.76
C LEU A 248 -15.05 12.40 -5.02
N GLY A 249 -14.10 12.75 -4.14
CA GLY A 249 -14.04 14.04 -3.45
C GLY A 249 -13.91 15.26 -4.37
N ASN A 250 -14.63 16.32 -4.02
CA ASN A 250 -14.58 17.60 -4.73
C ASN A 250 -13.17 18.21 -4.70
N LYS A 251 -12.70 18.72 -5.85
CA LYS A 251 -11.37 19.37 -5.94
C LYS A 251 -11.24 20.57 -5.00
N LYS A 252 -12.33 21.31 -4.78
CA LYS A 252 -12.31 22.51 -3.92
C LYS A 252 -12.07 22.13 -2.46
N ASP A 253 -12.76 21.11 -1.97
CA ASP A 253 -12.71 20.72 -0.56
C ASP A 253 -11.36 20.08 -0.21
N ILE A 254 -10.80 19.27 -1.11
CA ILE A 254 -9.45 18.74 -0.96
C ILE A 254 -8.41 19.87 -0.93
N ARG A 255 -8.50 20.87 -1.81
CA ARG A 255 -7.59 22.03 -1.80
C ARG A 255 -7.72 22.85 -0.52
N ASN A 256 -8.94 23.04 -0.04
CA ASN A 256 -9.19 23.73 1.22
C ASN A 256 -8.56 22.97 2.39
N ARG A 257 -8.70 21.64 2.41
CA ARG A 257 -8.09 20.78 3.43
C ARG A 257 -6.56 20.82 3.40
N VAL A 258 -5.97 20.74 2.22
CA VAL A 258 -4.52 20.90 2.01
C VAL A 258 -4.03 22.26 2.53
N ASN A 259 -4.77 23.34 2.25
CA ASN A 259 -4.41 24.68 2.74
C ASN A 259 -4.57 24.82 4.26
N GLN A 260 -5.58 24.16 4.84
CA GLN A 260 -5.77 24.11 6.28
C GLN A 260 -4.56 23.43 6.96
N ILE A 261 -4.15 22.25 6.49
CA ILE A 261 -2.99 21.53 7.04
C ILE A 261 -1.71 22.36 6.88
N ARG A 262 -1.52 23.03 5.74
CA ARG A 262 -0.38 23.95 5.55
C ARG A 262 -0.35 25.11 6.53
N LYS A 263 -1.51 25.62 6.94
CA LYS A 263 -1.62 26.67 7.96
C LYS A 263 -1.28 26.12 9.34
N GLU A 264 -1.83 24.95 9.69
CA GLU A 264 -1.53 24.24 10.94
C GLU A 264 -0.02 23.93 11.09
N ILE A 265 0.66 23.56 10.01
CA ILE A 265 2.13 23.34 10.01
C ILE A 265 2.89 24.62 10.39
N LYS A 266 2.45 25.79 9.90
CA LYS A 266 3.12 27.07 10.17
C LYS A 266 2.88 27.57 11.58
N GLU A 267 1.69 27.29 12.13
CA GLU A 267 1.30 27.71 13.48
C GLU A 267 1.84 26.74 14.55
N SER A 268 2.17 25.51 14.17
CA SER A 268 2.75 24.53 15.09
C SER A 268 4.15 24.93 15.55
N THR A 269 4.38 24.86 16.86
CA THR A 269 5.68 25.10 17.50
C THR A 269 6.45 23.80 17.76
N SER A 270 5.80 22.65 17.65
CA SER A 270 6.36 21.32 17.91
C SER A 270 6.88 20.68 16.62
N ASP A 271 8.15 20.28 16.60
CA ASP A 271 8.73 19.62 15.44
C ASP A 271 8.09 18.25 15.16
N TYR A 272 7.64 17.55 16.22
CA TYR A 272 6.87 16.32 16.10
C TYR A 272 5.56 16.54 15.34
N ASP A 273 4.81 17.59 15.70
CA ASP A 273 3.52 17.87 15.05
C ASP A 273 3.72 18.33 13.60
N LYS A 274 4.77 19.12 13.32
CA LYS A 274 5.13 19.49 11.95
C LYS A 274 5.43 18.27 11.09
N GLU A 275 6.24 17.34 11.59
CA GLU A 275 6.56 16.10 10.88
C GLU A 275 5.28 15.32 10.55
N LYS A 276 4.39 15.13 11.54
CA LYS A 276 3.14 14.37 11.34
C LYS A 276 2.12 15.08 10.45
N LEU A 277 2.06 16.41 10.48
CA LEU A 277 1.25 17.18 9.55
C LEU A 277 1.83 17.15 8.13
N ASN A 278 3.16 17.13 7.97
CA ASN A 278 3.82 16.98 6.68
C ASN A 278 3.56 15.60 6.05
N GLU A 279 3.63 14.51 6.82
CA GLU A 279 3.26 13.16 6.36
C GLU A 279 1.83 13.14 5.81
N ARG A 280 0.91 13.77 6.56
CA ARG A 280 -0.51 13.83 6.23
C ARG A 280 -0.77 14.69 5.00
N LEU A 281 -0.07 15.82 4.91
CA LEU A 281 -0.09 16.70 3.74
C LEU A 281 0.39 15.95 2.50
N ALA A 282 1.53 15.24 2.59
CA ALA A 282 2.09 14.47 1.48
C ALA A 282 1.09 13.41 0.98
N LYS A 283 0.45 12.68 1.89
CA LYS A 283 -0.58 11.68 1.55
C LYS A 283 -1.80 12.27 0.84
N LEU A 284 -2.18 13.53 1.14
CA LEU A 284 -3.29 14.23 0.49
C LEU A 284 -2.90 14.93 -0.81
N SER A 285 -1.66 15.44 -0.92
CA SER A 285 -1.20 16.25 -2.06
C SER A 285 -0.50 15.45 -3.15
N GLY A 286 0.21 14.37 -2.78
CA GLY A 286 0.99 13.55 -3.71
C GLY A 286 0.13 12.83 -4.73
N GLY A 287 -1.09 12.46 -4.36
CA GLY A 287 -1.97 11.67 -5.21
C GLY A 287 -1.45 10.24 -5.41
N VAL A 288 -2.01 9.55 -6.39
CA VAL A 288 -1.64 8.18 -6.74
C VAL A 288 -1.40 8.12 -8.24
N ALA A 289 -0.22 7.68 -8.67
CA ALA A 289 -0.01 7.29 -10.06
C ALA A 289 -0.54 5.88 -10.27
N VAL A 290 -1.27 5.72 -11.36
CA VAL A 290 -1.79 4.45 -11.85
C VAL A 290 -1.10 4.17 -13.17
N LEU A 291 -0.28 3.12 -13.19
CA LEU A 291 0.36 2.57 -14.38
C LEU A 291 -0.53 1.46 -14.96
N LYS A 292 -1.20 1.75 -16.06
CA LYS A 292 -2.00 0.77 -16.80
C LYS A 292 -1.11 0.06 -17.80
N VAL A 293 -0.97 -1.25 -17.64
CA VAL A 293 -0.12 -2.09 -18.48
C VAL A 293 -0.94 -2.64 -19.64
N GLY A 294 -0.59 -2.22 -20.86
CA GLY A 294 -1.20 -2.74 -22.08
C GLY A 294 -0.44 -3.94 -22.64
N ALA A 295 -1.17 -4.88 -23.24
CA ALA A 295 -0.63 -6.06 -23.89
C ALA A 295 -1.59 -6.60 -24.97
N ALA A 296 -1.10 -7.47 -25.85
CA ALA A 296 -1.91 -8.05 -26.93
C ALA A 296 -2.76 -9.24 -26.45
N THR A 297 -2.36 -9.90 -25.37
CA THR A 297 -3.08 -11.04 -24.78
C THR A 297 -3.17 -10.92 -23.27
N GLU A 298 -4.18 -11.55 -22.65
CA GLU A 298 -4.36 -11.54 -21.20
C GLU A 298 -3.16 -12.14 -20.44
N VAL A 299 -2.56 -13.21 -20.99
CA VAL A 299 -1.40 -13.88 -20.37
C VAL A 299 -0.19 -12.95 -20.37
N GLU A 300 0.08 -12.29 -21.50
CA GLU A 300 1.15 -11.30 -21.60
C GLU A 300 0.89 -10.10 -20.68
N MET A 301 -0.37 -9.67 -20.55
CA MET A 301 -0.74 -8.57 -19.65
C MET A 301 -0.40 -8.90 -18.19
N LYS A 302 -0.75 -10.11 -17.72
CA LYS A 302 -0.46 -10.56 -16.36
C LYS A 302 1.04 -10.68 -16.10
N GLU A 303 1.79 -11.24 -17.06
CA GLU A 303 3.25 -11.35 -16.94
C GLU A 303 3.91 -9.98 -16.90
N LYS A 304 3.53 -9.08 -17.82
CA LYS A 304 4.08 -7.73 -17.89
C LYS A 304 3.71 -6.91 -16.67
N LYS A 305 2.50 -7.05 -16.14
CA LYS A 305 2.05 -6.43 -14.89
C LYS A 305 2.94 -6.88 -13.72
N ALA A 306 3.13 -8.19 -13.53
CA ALA A 306 3.99 -8.73 -12.48
C ALA A 306 5.43 -8.17 -12.59
N ARG A 307 5.94 -8.08 -13.83
CA ARG A 307 7.26 -7.51 -14.10
C ARG A 307 7.36 -6.03 -13.75
N VAL A 308 6.32 -5.24 -14.04
CA VAL A 308 6.25 -3.81 -13.69
C VAL A 308 6.12 -3.63 -12.17
N GLU A 309 5.35 -4.48 -11.49
CA GLU A 309 5.25 -4.48 -10.02
C GLU A 309 6.61 -4.77 -9.37
N ASP A 310 7.35 -5.76 -9.85
CA ASP A 310 8.71 -6.06 -9.37
C ASP A 310 9.67 -4.89 -9.61
N ALA A 311 9.61 -4.28 -10.80
CA ALA A 311 10.42 -3.11 -11.13
C ALA A 311 10.08 -1.89 -10.25
N LEU A 312 8.81 -1.70 -9.92
CA LEU A 312 8.36 -0.64 -9.03
C LEU A 312 8.89 -0.81 -7.60
N HIS A 313 8.83 -2.04 -7.06
CA HIS A 313 9.39 -2.31 -5.73
C HIS A 313 10.91 -2.14 -5.70
N ALA A 314 11.61 -2.59 -6.75
CA ALA A 314 13.06 -2.44 -6.84
C ALA A 314 13.50 -0.98 -6.94
N THR A 315 12.78 -0.16 -7.72
CA THR A 315 13.07 1.28 -7.85
C THR A 315 12.81 2.02 -6.55
N ARG A 316 11.74 1.69 -5.81
CA ARG A 316 11.51 2.26 -4.47
C ARG A 316 12.63 1.93 -3.50
N ALA A 317 13.03 0.66 -3.40
CA ALA A 317 14.14 0.24 -2.55
C ALA A 317 15.45 0.96 -2.92
N ALA A 318 15.70 1.17 -4.22
CA ALA A 318 16.87 1.91 -4.70
C ALA A 318 16.84 3.41 -4.32
N VAL A 319 15.67 4.03 -4.27
CA VAL A 319 15.52 5.43 -3.83
C VAL A 319 15.73 5.54 -2.32
N GLU A 320 15.25 4.57 -1.54
CA GLU A 320 15.37 4.56 -0.08
C GLU A 320 16.78 4.22 0.43
N GLU A 321 17.40 3.16 -0.10
CA GLU A 321 18.68 2.62 0.41
C GLU A 321 19.89 2.89 -0.50
N GLY A 322 19.65 3.42 -1.70
CA GLY A 322 20.67 3.61 -2.75
C GLY A 322 20.89 2.38 -3.62
N VAL A 323 21.91 2.44 -4.48
CA VAL A 323 22.26 1.40 -5.46
C VAL A 323 23.69 0.92 -5.30
N VAL A 324 23.91 -0.36 -5.63
CA VAL A 324 25.23 -1.01 -5.65
C VAL A 324 25.47 -1.67 -7.02
N PRO A 325 26.74 -2.00 -7.37
CA PRO A 325 27.04 -2.71 -8.61
C PRO A 325 26.30 -4.06 -8.71
N GLY A 326 25.53 -4.24 -9.79
CA GLY A 326 24.75 -5.44 -10.05
C GLY A 326 25.57 -6.68 -10.46
N GLY A 327 24.89 -7.73 -10.91
CA GLY A 327 25.53 -8.96 -11.42
C GLY A 327 26.25 -9.79 -10.36
N GLY A 328 25.94 -9.59 -9.08
CA GLY A 328 26.61 -10.27 -7.96
C GLY A 328 27.98 -9.67 -7.60
N VAL A 329 28.44 -8.64 -8.30
CA VAL A 329 29.75 -8.00 -8.02
C VAL A 329 29.79 -7.40 -6.62
N ALA A 330 28.69 -6.81 -6.15
CA ALA A 330 28.59 -6.29 -4.79
C ALA A 330 28.71 -7.35 -3.69
N LEU A 331 28.45 -8.64 -3.99
CA LEU A 331 28.65 -9.72 -3.02
C LEU A 331 30.11 -10.20 -2.98
N VAL A 332 30.87 -9.92 -4.03
CA VAL A 332 32.29 -10.32 -4.16
C VAL A 332 33.23 -9.25 -3.59
N ARG A 333 32.82 -7.97 -3.64
CA ARG A 333 33.56 -6.82 -3.11
C ARG A 333 33.32 -6.65 -1.62
#